data_AF-A0A957VPZ1-F1
#
_entry.id   AF-A0A957VPZ1-F1
#
_cell.length_a   1.000
_cell.length_b   1.000
_cell.length_c   1.000
_cell.angle_alpha   90.00
_cell.angle_beta   90.00
_cell.angle_gamma   90.00
#
_symmetry.space_group_name_H-M   'P 1'
#
loop_
_entity.id
_entity.type
_entity.pdbx_description
1 polymer ?
#
loop_
_entity_poly.entity_id
_entity_poly.type
_entity_poly.pdbx_seq_one_letter_code
_entity_poly.pdbx_strand_id
1 'polypeptide(L)' 'MPPVTPPVLTEETFAAAVHALTAQDAVLAATVARFGPPPFWQRQPGFGTLLHIILEQQVSLASAKAAYDRLCAAVDP' A
#
# COMPACT_ATOMS: atom_id res chain seq x y z
N MET A 1 20.46 18.77 5.29
CA MET A 1 20.57 17.40 4.76
C MET A 1 20.25 17.45 3.28
N PRO A 2 21.07 16.84 2.40
CA PRO A 2 20.64 16.60 1.03
C PRO A 2 19.37 15.73 1.02
N PRO A 3 18.49 15.88 0.01
CA PRO A 3 17.35 14.99 -0.15
C PRO A 3 17.88 13.55 -0.32
N VAL A 4 17.57 12.68 0.62
CA VAL A 4 17.79 11.25 0.47
C VAL A 4 16.61 10.74 -0.35
N THR A 5 16.84 10.35 -1.59
CA THR A 5 15.82 9.63 -2.36
C THR A 5 15.63 8.27 -1.66
N PRO A 6 14.46 7.98 -1.08
CA PRO A 6 14.25 6.68 -0.46
C PRO A 6 14.37 5.61 -1.54
N PRO A 7 15.04 4.48 -1.24
CA PRO A 7 15.16 3.38 -2.19
C PRO A 7 13.78 2.88 -2.58
N VAL A 8 13.65 2.41 -3.83
CA VAL A 8 12.40 1.78 -4.30
C VAL A 8 12.10 0.57 -3.42
N LEU A 9 10.87 0.52 -2.91
CA LEU A 9 10.34 -0.64 -2.22
C LEU A 9 10.07 -1.74 -3.23
N THR A 10 10.89 -2.77 -3.18
CA THR A 10 10.71 -4.08 -3.81
C THR A 10 10.33 -5.07 -2.72
N GLU A 11 9.93 -6.29 -3.08
CA GLU A 11 9.64 -7.32 -2.07
C GLU A 11 10.88 -7.63 -1.19
N GLU A 12 12.07 -7.66 -1.81
CA GLU A 12 13.34 -7.86 -1.11
C GLU A 12 13.69 -6.69 -0.17
N THR A 13 13.60 -5.45 -0.66
CA THR A 13 13.92 -4.27 0.17
C THR A 13 12.86 -4.03 1.24
N PHE A 14 11.61 -4.46 1.01
CA PHE A 14 10.55 -4.48 2.01
C PHE A 14 10.84 -5.47 3.14
N ALA A 15 11.21 -6.71 2.80
CA ALA A 15 11.59 -7.71 3.80
C ALA A 15 12.78 -7.23 4.65
N ALA A 16 13.80 -6.65 4.01
CA ALA A 16 14.94 -6.05 4.71
C ALA A 16 14.51 -4.90 5.64
N ALA A 17 13.58 -4.03 5.21
CA ALA A 17 13.05 -2.95 6.03
C ALA A 17 12.26 -3.47 7.25
N VAL A 18 11.44 -4.51 7.07
CA VAL A 18 10.74 -5.18 8.19
C VAL A 18 11.75 -5.71 9.21
N HIS A 19 12.81 -6.39 8.77
CA HIS A 19 13.87 -6.85 9.66
C HIS A 19 14.54 -5.69 10.39
N ALA A 20 14.92 -4.62 9.68
CA ALA A 20 15.56 -3.45 10.28
C ALA A 20 14.68 -2.76 11.34
N LEU A 21 13.37 -2.67 11.12
CA LEU A 21 12.42 -2.08 12.06
C LEU A 21 12.21 -2.97 13.29
N THR A 22 12.04 -4.28 13.10
CA THR A 22 11.88 -5.22 14.22
C THR A 22 13.13 -5.34 15.10
N ALA A 23 14.32 -5.08 14.56
CA ALA A 23 15.54 -5.02 15.36
C ALA A 23 15.60 -3.80 16.30
N GLN A 24 14.84 -2.74 16.01
CA GLN A 24 14.88 -1.46 16.74
C GLN A 24 13.65 -1.22 17.61
N ASP A 25 12.52 -1.87 17.31
CA ASP A 25 11.25 -1.67 17.99
C ASP A 25 10.66 -3.01 18.48
N ALA A 26 10.55 -3.14 19.80
CA ALA A 26 10.07 -4.36 20.44
C ALA A 26 8.57 -4.64 20.18
N VAL A 27 7.76 -3.61 19.97
CA VAL A 27 6.33 -3.75 19.64
C VAL A 27 6.18 -4.26 18.20
N LEU A 28 6.96 -3.73 17.26
CA LEU A 28 7.00 -4.25 15.89
C LEU A 28 7.54 -5.69 15.86
N ALA A 29 8.59 -6.00 16.62
CA ALA A 29 9.13 -7.35 16.74
C ALA A 29 8.08 -8.35 17.24
N ALA A 30 7.36 -8.01 18.32
CA ALA A 30 6.30 -8.85 18.88
C ALA A 30 5.14 -9.04 17.89
N THR A 31 4.77 -8.00 17.14
CA THR A 31 3.71 -8.05 16.14
C THR A 31 4.08 -9.01 14.99
N VAL A 32 5.29 -8.87 14.45
CA VAL A 32 5.79 -9.74 13.38
C VAL A 32 5.96 -11.18 13.86
N ALA A 33 6.45 -11.40 15.09
CA ALA A 33 6.53 -12.74 15.68
C ALA A 33 5.16 -13.40 15.85
N ARG A 34 4.11 -12.60 16.13
CA ARG A 34 2.74 -13.09 16.34
C ARG A 34 1.98 -13.38 15.06
N PHE A 35 2.11 -12.52 14.04
CA PHE A 35 1.28 -12.56 12.84
C PHE A 35 2.04 -12.87 11.54
N GLY A 36 3.36 -12.98 11.61
CA GLY A 36 4.24 -13.00 10.43
C GLY A 36 4.55 -11.59 9.91
N PRO A 37 5.46 -11.48 8.92
CA PRO A 37 5.71 -10.20 8.27
C PRO A 37 4.45 -9.74 7.51
N PRO A 38 4.22 -8.43 7.40
CA PRO A 38 3.13 -7.92 6.57
C PRO A 38 3.30 -8.39 5.12
N PRO A 39 2.22 -8.70 4.39
CA PRO A 39 2.29 -8.93 2.96
C PRO A 39 2.69 -7.63 2.22
N PHE A 40 3.35 -7.79 1.08
CA PHE A 40 3.76 -6.66 0.26
C PHE A 40 2.62 -6.14 -0.62
N TRP A 41 1.82 -5.22 -0.09
CA TRP A 41 0.69 -4.63 -0.82
C TRP A 41 1.13 -3.54 -1.80
N GLN A 42 1.48 -3.96 -3.02
CA GLN A 42 1.66 -3.02 -4.12
C GLN A 42 0.38 -2.82 -4.93
N ARG A 43 0.17 -1.58 -5.35
CA ARG A 43 -0.79 -1.19 -6.39
C ARG A 43 -0.02 -0.54 -7.52
N GLN A 44 -0.47 -0.72 -8.76
CA GLN A 44 0.15 -0.06 -9.91
C GLN A 44 0.15 1.46 -9.69
N PRO A 45 1.29 2.16 -9.80
CA PRO A 45 1.31 3.61 -9.67
C PRO A 45 0.61 4.27 -10.88
N GLY A 46 -0.16 5.34 -10.63
CA GLY A 46 -0.81 6.11 -11.68
C GLY A 46 -2.08 6.83 -11.23
N PHE A 47 -2.63 7.64 -12.14
CA PHE A 47 -3.85 8.43 -11.88
C PHE A 47 -5.08 7.56 -11.59
N GLY A 48 -5.26 6.45 -12.31
CA GLY A 48 -6.37 5.52 -12.08
C GLY A 48 -6.36 4.93 -10.67
N THR A 49 -5.20 4.47 -10.19
CA THR A 49 -5.04 3.96 -8.82
C THR A 49 -5.26 5.06 -7.78
N LEU A 50 -4.83 6.29 -8.03
CA LEU A 50 -5.11 7.42 -7.14
C LEU A 50 -6.63 7.67 -7.02
N LEU A 51 -7.35 7.67 -8.14
CA LEU A 51 -8.81 7.79 -8.13
C LEU A 51 -9.47 6.62 -7.39
N HIS A 52 -8.99 5.40 -7.61
CA HIS A 52 -9.48 4.22 -6.89
C HIS A 52 -9.29 4.37 -5.37
N ILE A 53 -8.13 4.83 -4.92
CA ILE A 53 -7.85 5.12 -3.50
C ILE A 53 -8.80 6.17 -2.94
N ILE A 54 -9.07 7.24 -3.68
CA ILE A 54 -10.01 8.30 -3.25
C ILE A 54 -11.42 7.72 -3.10
N LEU A 55 -11.86 6.88 -4.04
CA LEU A 55 -13.19 6.26 -4.01
C LEU A 55 -13.32 5.17 -2.95
N GLU A 56 -12.22 4.60 -2.45
CA GLU A 56 -12.20 3.66 -1.31
C GLU A 56 -12.45 4.34 0.04
N GLN A 57 -12.36 5.67 0.12
CA GLN A 57 -12.47 6.39 1.40
C GLN A 57 -13.88 6.31 1.98
N GLN A 58 -13.96 5.91 3.27
CA GLN A 58 -15.19 5.90 4.09
C GLN A 58 -16.35 5.05 3.53
N VAL A 59 -16.05 4.09 2.64
CA VAL A 59 -17.06 3.19 2.06
C VAL A 59 -16.56 1.74 2.03
N SER A 60 -17.44 0.81 1.70
CA SER A 60 -17.01 -0.59 1.49
C SER A 60 -16.17 -0.71 0.21
N LEU A 61 -15.25 -1.69 0.17
CA LEU A 61 -14.47 -2.00 -1.04
C LEU A 61 -15.37 -2.31 -2.25
N ALA A 62 -16.51 -2.97 -2.01
CA ALA A 62 -17.50 -3.24 -3.06
C ALA A 62 -18.14 -1.94 -3.60
N SER A 63 -18.46 -1.00 -2.72
CA SER A 63 -19.00 0.32 -3.09
C SER A 63 -17.98 1.15 -3.87
N ALA A 64 -16.73 1.16 -3.41
CA ALA A 64 -15.62 1.84 -4.07
C ALA A 64 -15.39 1.31 -5.49
N LYS A 65 -15.35 -0.03 -5.64
CA LYS A 65 -15.24 -0.69 -6.94
C LYS A 65 -16.39 -0.31 -7.86
N ALA A 66 -17.63 -0.38 -7.39
CA ALA A 66 -18.79 -0.03 -8.20
C ALA A 66 -18.78 1.46 -8.65
N ALA A 67 -18.27 2.36 -7.80
CA ALA A 67 -18.10 3.77 -8.17
C ALA A 67 -17.00 3.97 -9.22
N TYR A 68 -15.87 3.27 -9.07
CA TYR A 68 -14.77 3.30 -10.03
C TYR A 68 -15.21 2.76 -11.41
N ASP A 69 -15.92 1.62 -11.43
CA ASP A 69 -16.42 1.01 -12.68
C ASP A 69 -17.39 1.96 -13.42
N ARG A 70 -18.28 2.66 -12.68
CA ARG A 70 -19.16 3.69 -13.27
C ARG A 70 -18.39 4.88 -13.80
N LEU A 71 -17.33 5.32 -13.11
CA LEU A 71 -16.49 6.42 -13.57
C LEU A 71 -15.80 6.04 -14.89
N CYS A 72 -15.24 4.83 -14.99
CA CYS A 72 -14.63 4.33 -16.23
C CYS A 72 -15.65 4.30 -17.39
N ALA A 73 -16.86 3.77 -17.17
CA ALA A 73 -17.90 3.72 -18.18
C ALA A 73 -18.40 5.11 -18.63
N ALA A 74 -18.27 6.15 -17.79
CA ALA A 74 -18.68 7.50 -18.13
C ALA A 74 -17.64 8.28 -18.96
N VAL A 75 -16.37 7.86 -18.94
CA VAL A 75 -15.26 8.58 -19.59
C VAL A 75 -14.71 7.89 -20.85
N ASP A 76 -15.07 6.63 -21.07
CA ASP A 76 -14.70 5.84 -22.26
C ASP A 76 -15.97 5.13 -22.80
N PRO A 77 -16.73 5.77 -23.71
CA PRO A 77 -18.04 5.29 -24.17
C PRO A 77 -17.99 4.07 -25.10
#